data_AF-A0A0Q7P111-F1
#
_entry.id   AF-A0A0Q7P111-F1
#
_cell.length_a   1.000
_cell.length_b   1.000
_cell.length_c   1.000
_cell.angle_alpha   90.00
_cell.angle_beta   90.00
_cell.angle_gamma   90.00
#
_symmetry.space_group_name_H-M   'P 1'
#
loop_
_entity.id
_entity.type
_entity.pdbx_description
1 polymer ?
#
loop_
_entity_poly.entity_id
_entity_poly.type
_entity_poly.pdbx_seq_one_letter_code
_entity_poly.pdbx_strand_id
1 'polypeptide(L)' 'MAEPFRGNVFIHPMHFDAGGTLVDSDLVVVSGLTLSEAIEKQFGAGTLESGEKHCLVGTVSFVEQGKIFTRPIYRRPW' A
#
# COMPACT_ATOMS: atom_id res chain seq x y z
N MET A 1 16.68 -13.31 -12.63
CA MET A 1 15.84 -12.21 -12.12
C MET A 1 14.44 -12.77 -11.96
N ALA A 2 13.81 -12.66 -10.79
CA ALA A 2 12.44 -13.11 -10.60
C ALA A 2 11.49 -12.21 -11.40
N GLU A 3 10.46 -12.78 -12.03
CA GLU A 3 9.45 -12.00 -12.73
C GLU A 3 8.65 -11.15 -11.72
N PRO A 4 8.34 -9.89 -12.03
CA PRO A 4 7.55 -9.05 -11.15
C PRO A 4 6.11 -9.58 -11.06
N PHE A 5 5.59 -9.66 -9.83
CA PHE A 5 4.20 -10.04 -9.56
C PHE A 5 3.22 -9.20 -10.40
N ARG A 6 2.33 -9.86 -11.13
CA ARG A 6 1.20 -9.23 -11.85
C ARG A 6 -0.08 -9.95 -11.48
N GLY A 7 -0.92 -9.29 -10.67
CA GLY A 7 -2.17 -9.86 -10.17
C GLY A 7 -3.06 -8.78 -9.57
N ASN A 8 -4.10 -9.19 -8.85
CA ASN A 8 -4.94 -8.25 -8.12
C ASN A 8 -4.20 -7.79 -6.86
N VAL A 9 -4.11 -6.47 -6.72
CA VAL A 9 -3.56 -5.79 -5.55
C VAL A 9 -4.72 -5.05 -4.87
N PHE A 10 -4.96 -5.38 -3.62
CA PHE A 10 -5.93 -4.73 -2.75
C PHE A 10 -5.18 -3.67 -1.95
N ILE A 11 -5.59 -2.43 -2.05
CA ILE A 11 -4.97 -1.31 -1.36
C ILE A 11 -6.00 -0.72 -0.42
N HIS A 12 -5.61 -0.53 0.83
CA HIS A 12 -6.40 0.13 1.86
C HIS A 12 -5.73 1.45 2.24
N PRO A 13 -6.02 2.57 1.54
CA PRO A 13 -5.56 3.88 1.96
C PRO A 13 -6.16 4.26 3.30
N MET A 14 -5.38 4.96 4.11
CA MET A 14 -5.78 5.40 5.44
C MET A 14 -5.50 6.90 5.57
N HIS A 15 -6.51 7.65 5.96
CA HIS A 15 -6.38 9.06 6.31
C HIS A 15 -6.53 9.23 7.81
N PHE A 16 -5.51 9.85 8.41
CA PHE A 16 -5.50 10.18 9.83
C PHE A 16 -5.65 11.69 10.02
N ASP A 17 -6.36 12.08 11.07
CA ASP A 17 -6.36 13.47 11.51
C ASP A 17 -5.05 13.84 12.24
N ALA A 18 -4.91 15.11 12.63
CA ALA A 18 -3.73 15.58 13.36
C ALA A 18 -3.54 14.91 14.73
N GLY A 19 -4.59 14.29 15.29
CA GLY A 19 -4.53 13.52 16.53
C GLY A 19 -4.12 12.05 16.33
N GLY A 20 -3.90 11.63 15.08
CA GLY A 20 -3.58 10.24 14.74
C GLY A 20 -4.80 9.32 14.74
N THR A 21 -6.02 9.87 14.75
CA THR A 21 -7.26 9.08 14.64
C THR A 21 -7.51 8.77 13.16
N LEU A 22 -7.80 7.51 12.85
CA LEU A 22 -8.26 7.13 11.51
C LEU A 22 -9.64 7.75 11.28
N VAL A 23 -9.73 8.66 10.30
CA VAL A 23 -10.98 9.38 9.99
C VAL A 23 -11.63 8.93 8.69
N ASP A 24 -10.85 8.31 7.80
CA ASP A 24 -11.32 7.84 6.51
C ASP A 24 -10.45 6.68 6.00
N SER A 25 -11.09 5.70 5.38
CA SER A 25 -10.41 4.61 4.69
C SER A 25 -11.27 4.02 3.58
N ASP A 26 -10.62 3.67 2.49
CA ASP A 26 -11.22 3.05 1.31
C ASP A 26 -10.63 1.66 1.05
N LEU A 27 -11.26 0.89 0.17
CA LEU A 27 -10.67 -0.29 -0.45
C LEU A 27 -10.60 -0.10 -1.96
N VAL A 28 -9.38 -0.03 -2.48
CA VAL A 28 -9.09 0.08 -3.90
C VAL A 28 -8.54 -1.24 -4.41
N VAL A 29 -9.12 -1.78 -5.48
CA VAL A 29 -8.60 -2.98 -6.14
C VAL A 29 -7.98 -2.57 -7.47
N VAL A 30 -6.69 -2.89 -7.64
CA VAL A 30 -5.94 -2.61 -8.85
C VAL A 30 -5.55 -3.93 -9.50
N SER A 31 -5.79 -4.06 -10.80
CA SER A 31 -5.44 -5.25 -11.58
C SER A 31 -4.55 -4.88 -12.77
N GLY A 32 -3.74 -5.83 -13.22
CA GLY A 32 -2.89 -5.68 -14.41
C GLY A 32 -1.64 -4.82 -14.22
N LEU A 33 -1.40 -4.30 -13.01
CA LEU A 33 -0.17 -3.60 -12.64
C LEU A 33 0.71 -4.50 -11.77
N THR A 34 2.01 -4.19 -11.73
CA THR A 34 2.90 -4.72 -10.72
C THR A 34 2.56 -4.15 -9.34
N LEU A 35 3.00 -4.82 -8.27
CA LEU A 35 2.80 -4.35 -6.90
C LEU A 35 3.32 -2.91 -6.72
N SER A 36 4.53 -2.63 -7.21
CA SER A 36 5.14 -1.30 -7.11
C SER A 36 4.36 -0.23 -7.88
N GLU A 37 3.92 -0.53 -9.10
CA GLU A 37 3.09 0.38 -9.90
C GLU A 37 1.74 0.65 -9.23
N ALA A 38 1.12 -0.36 -8.60
CA ALA A 38 -0.13 -0.20 -7.88
C ALA A 38 0.03 0.68 -6.64
N ILE A 39 1.12 0.49 -5.87
CA ILE A 39 1.49 1.33 -4.72
C ILE A 39 1.71 2.78 -5.17
N GLU A 40 2.53 3.00 -6.19
CA GLU A 40 2.86 4.34 -6.68
C GLU A 40 1.64 5.04 -7.27
N LYS A 41 0.77 4.33 -7.99
CA LYS A 41 -0.49 4.87 -8.50
C LYS A 41 -1.42 5.36 -7.39
N GLN A 42 -1.50 4.63 -6.28
CA GLN A 42 -2.45 4.93 -5.20
C GLN A 42 -1.92 5.93 -4.17
N PHE A 43 -0.65 5.82 -3.78
CA PHE A 43 -0.06 6.64 -2.72
C PHE A 43 0.89 7.74 -3.24
N GLY A 44 1.28 7.67 -4.50
CA GLY A 44 2.25 8.57 -5.13
C GLY A 44 3.70 8.17 -4.89
N ALA A 45 4.61 8.94 -5.49
CA ALA A 45 6.04 8.77 -5.28
C ALA A 45 6.44 9.10 -3.83
N GLY A 46 7.50 8.44 -3.35
CA GLY A 46 8.04 8.68 -2.01
C GLY A 46 7.36 7.86 -0.90
N THR A 47 6.78 6.71 -1.22
CA THR A 47 6.39 5.72 -0.22
C THR A 47 7.43 4.62 -0.05
N LEU A 48 7.38 3.94 1.09
CA LEU A 48 8.27 2.84 1.46
C LEU A 48 7.44 1.69 2.09
N GLU A 49 7.91 0.45 1.92
CA GLU A 49 7.28 -0.73 2.56
C GLU A 49 7.56 -0.82 4.07
N SER A 50 8.44 0.03 4.59
CA SER A 50 8.76 0.16 6.01
C SER A 50 9.03 1.62 6.37
N GLY A 51 8.70 2.01 7.60
CA GLY A 51 8.80 3.40 8.06
C GLY A 51 8.22 3.60 9.46
N GLU A 52 8.22 4.84 9.92
CA GLU A 52 7.68 5.21 11.23
C GLU A 52 6.15 5.15 11.22
N LYS A 53 5.54 4.69 12.33
CA LYS A 53 4.08 4.47 12.40
C LYS A 53 3.25 5.72 12.09
N HIS A 54 3.74 6.91 12.44
CA HIS A 54 3.04 8.16 12.18
C HIS A 54 3.07 8.56 10.68
N CYS A 55 3.91 7.90 9.88
CA CYS A 55 3.91 8.03 8.43
C CYS A 55 3.10 6.92 7.74
N LEU A 56 2.38 6.05 8.47
CA LEU A 56 1.55 5.02 7.86
C LEU A 56 0.47 5.68 6.99
N VAL A 57 0.43 5.32 5.70
CA VAL A 57 -0.55 5.86 4.75
C VAL A 57 -1.55 4.80 4.26
N GLY A 58 -1.29 3.53 4.56
CA GLY A 58 -2.23 2.46 4.25
C GLY A 58 -1.61 1.07 4.34
N THR A 59 -2.35 0.08 3.87
CA THR A 59 -1.86 -1.30 3.70
C THR A 59 -2.13 -1.78 2.29
N VAL A 60 -1.33 -2.75 1.86
CA VAL A 60 -1.48 -3.41 0.57
C VAL A 60 -1.49 -4.91 0.77
N SER A 61 -2.49 -5.57 0.19
CA SER A 61 -2.64 -7.01 0.19
C SER A 61 -2.62 -7.56 -1.23
N PHE A 62 -1.93 -8.67 -1.45
CA PHE A 62 -1.88 -9.34 -2.74
C PHE A 62 -1.80 -10.85 -2.56
N VAL A 63 -2.23 -11.60 -3.57
CA VAL A 63 -2.22 -13.07 -3.54
C VAL A 63 -1.03 -13.59 -4.33
N GLU A 64 -0.09 -14.25 -3.67
CA GLU A 64 1.06 -14.89 -4.31
C GLU A 64 1.12 -16.36 -3.87
N GLN A 65 1.28 -17.28 -4.83
CA GLN A 65 1.33 -18.73 -4.55
C GLN A 65 0.13 -19.26 -3.72
N GLY A 66 -1.06 -18.69 -3.95
CA GLY A 66 -2.29 -19.07 -3.23
C GLY A 66 -2.37 -18.57 -1.78
N LYS A 67 -1.44 -17.72 -1.34
CA LYS A 67 -1.43 -17.08 -0.02
C LYS A 67 -1.65 -15.59 -0.14
N ILE A 68 -2.36 -15.02 0.82
CA ILE A 68 -2.53 -13.56 0.93
C ILE A 68 -1.35 -13.02 1.74
N PHE A 69 -0.63 -12.07 1.15
CA PHE A 69 0.41 -11.29 1.81
C PHE A 69 -0.12 -9.88 2.03
N THR A 70 0.11 -9.33 3.22
CA THR A 70 -0.29 -7.95 3.57
C THR A 70 0.93 -7.19 4.07
N ARG A 71 1.12 -5.97 3.57
CA ARG A 71 2.24 -5.09 3.93
C ARG A 71 1.72 -3.69 4.28
N PRO A 72 2.22 -3.06 5.36
CA PRO A 72 1.99 -1.64 5.58
C PRO A 72 2.79 -0.80 4.59
N ILE A 73 2.23 0.34 4.17
CA ILE A 73 2.89 1.32 3.31
C ILE A 73 3.02 2.62 4.08
N TYR A 74 4.22 3.17 4.10
CA TYR A 74 4.55 4.39 4.81
C TYR A 74 4.94 5.48 3.83
N ARG A 75 4.66 6.74 4.18
CA ARG A 75 5.26 7.90 3.54
C ARG A 75 6.72 8.00 3.94
N ARG A 76 7.60 8.36 3.02
CA ARG A 76 8.98 8.73 3.35
C ARG A 76 8.95 10.00 4.22
N PRO A 77 9.65 10.02 5.37
CA PRO A 77 9.82 11.25 6.13
C PRO A 77 10.57 12.27 5.27
N TRP A 78 10.06 13.52 5.28
CA TRP A 78 10.60 14.65 4.53
C TRP A 78 12.00 15.05 4.98
#